data_AF-A0A354MSD4-F1
#
_entry.id   AF-A0A354MSD4-F1
#
_cell.length_a   1.000
_cell.length_b   1.000
_cell.length_c   1.000
_cell.angle_alpha   90.00
_cell.angle_beta   90.00
_cell.angle_gamma   90.00
#
_symmetry.space_group_name_H-M   'P 1'
#
loop_
_entity.id
_entity.type
_entity.pdbx_description
1 polymer ?
#
loop_
_entity_poly.entity_id
_entity_poly.type
_entity_poly.pdbx_seq_one_letter_code
_entity_poly.pdbx_strand_id
1 'polypeptide(L)'
;MAHIPSGSTRELELVTFRQALEAADTPSDEYDIKKWIYAPNFYSEYRYILGTRGCKPLICIGINPSTARPGALDNTLKSVERIALGNGFDSFIMFNVYAQRATSPDDMEKVCNPLLHGENLKAFRYVLSLSEHPVVWAA
;
A
#
# COMPACT_ATOMS: atom_id res chain seq x y z
N MET A 1 -8.39 14.10 7.13
CA MET A 1 -9.03 13.56 8.36
C MET A 1 -8.40 12.21 8.65
N ALA A 2 -8.32 11.83 9.93
CA ALA A 2 -7.87 10.49 10.33
C ALA A 2 -8.81 9.41 9.77
N HIS A 3 -8.26 8.24 9.43
CA HIS A 3 -9.04 7.05 9.09
C HIS A 3 -9.29 6.26 10.36
N ILE A 4 -10.56 6.09 10.71
CA ILE A 4 -11.03 5.21 11.79
C ILE A 4 -11.85 4.11 11.11
N PRO A 5 -11.54 2.82 11.34
CA PRO A 5 -12.28 1.74 10.71
C PRO A 5 -13.78 1.80 11.02
N SER A 6 -14.60 1.71 9.97
CA SER A 6 -16.06 1.80 10.09
C SER A 6 -16.74 0.46 10.44
N GLY A 7 -16.02 -0.65 10.34
CA GLY A 7 -16.50 -2.01 10.61
C GLY A 7 -15.36 -3.04 10.61
N SER A 8 -15.70 -4.32 10.79
CA SER A 8 -14.68 -5.38 10.79
C SER A 8 -14.26 -5.76 9.37
N THR A 9 -12.96 -5.95 9.16
CA THR A 9 -12.42 -6.49 7.91
C THR A 9 -12.92 -7.90 7.60
N ARG A 10 -13.47 -8.62 8.59
CA ARG A 10 -14.05 -9.96 8.44
C ARG A 10 -15.42 -9.95 7.77
N GLU A 11 -16.10 -8.82 7.79
CA GLU A 11 -17.42 -8.61 7.18
C GLU A 11 -17.28 -8.08 5.74
N LEU A 12 -16.06 -7.72 5.32
CA LEU A 12 -15.76 -7.23 3.99
C LEU A 12 -15.61 -8.37 2.99
N GLU A 13 -16.16 -8.17 1.80
CA GLU A 13 -15.73 -8.94 0.63
C GLU A 13 -14.35 -8.45 0.19
N LEU A 14 -13.33 -9.26 0.47
CA LEU A 14 -11.94 -8.91 0.14
C LEU A 14 -11.67 -9.13 -1.35
N VAL A 15 -11.14 -8.10 -1.99
CA VAL A 15 -10.49 -8.24 -3.30
C VAL A 15 -9.15 -8.93 -3.05
N THR A 16 -8.91 -10.03 -3.77
CA THR A 16 -7.61 -10.72 -3.67
C THR A 16 -6.49 -9.81 -4.13
N PHE A 17 -5.26 -10.05 -3.66
CA PHE A 17 -4.12 -9.24 -4.08
C PHE A 17 -3.93 -9.26 -5.61
N ARG A 18 -4.13 -10.43 -6.26
CA ARG A 18 -4.03 -10.55 -7.72
C ARG A 18 -5.06 -9.66 -8.43
N GLN A 19 -6.33 -9.75 -8.04
CA GLN A 19 -7.39 -8.92 -8.62
C GLN A 19 -7.14 -7.43 -8.38
N ALA A 20 -6.68 -7.07 -7.17
CA ALA A 20 -6.34 -5.70 -6.82
C ALA A 20 -5.19 -5.15 -7.66
N LEU A 21 -4.18 -5.99 -7.97
CA LEU A 21 -3.06 -5.63 -8.82
C LEU A 21 -3.48 -5.49 -10.29
N GLU A 22 -4.28 -6.41 -10.81
CA GLU A 22 -4.85 -6.34 -12.17
C GLU A 22 -5.71 -5.07 -12.33
N ALA A 23 -6.54 -4.77 -11.33
CA ALA A 23 -7.37 -3.56 -11.31
C ALA A 23 -6.53 -2.27 -11.28
N ALA A 24 -5.33 -2.28 -10.68
CA ALA A 24 -4.44 -1.13 -10.64
C ALA A 24 -3.90 -0.73 -12.03
N ASP A 25 -3.99 -1.62 -13.04
CA ASP A 25 -3.63 -1.36 -14.44
C ASP A 25 -4.83 -0.96 -15.31
N THR A 26 -6.05 -0.95 -14.76
CA THR A 26 -7.24 -0.47 -15.49
C THR A 26 -7.32 1.06 -15.45
N PRO A 27 -7.70 1.74 -16.56
CA PRO A 27 -7.87 3.20 -16.57
C PRO A 27 -8.76 3.71 -15.44
N SER A 28 -8.35 4.81 -14.82
CA SER A 28 -9.07 5.46 -13.72
C SER A 28 -9.21 6.96 -13.99
N ASP A 29 -10.38 7.51 -13.70
CA ASP A 29 -10.62 8.97 -13.73
C ASP A 29 -10.11 9.67 -12.46
N GLU A 30 -9.75 8.92 -11.42
CA GLU A 30 -9.33 9.47 -10.12
C GLU A 30 -7.83 9.75 -10.04
N TYR A 31 -7.00 9.00 -10.78
CA TYR A 31 -5.55 9.14 -10.75
C TYR A 31 -4.86 8.61 -12.01
N ASP A 32 -3.65 9.12 -12.27
CA ASP A 32 -2.82 8.67 -13.38
C ASP A 32 -2.22 7.28 -13.10
N ILE A 33 -2.76 6.25 -13.75
CA ILE A 33 -2.31 4.86 -13.63
C ILE A 33 -0.89 4.63 -14.17
N LYS A 34 -0.37 5.51 -15.04
CA LYS A 34 1.02 5.42 -15.52
C LYS A 34 2.00 5.88 -14.46
N LYS A 35 1.57 6.77 -13.57
CA LYS A 35 2.36 7.28 -12.44
C LYS A 35 2.22 6.41 -11.20
N TRP A 36 1.01 5.94 -10.89
CA TRP A 36 0.69 5.32 -9.60
C TRP A 36 0.43 3.82 -9.71
N ILE A 37 0.81 3.10 -8.66
CA ILE A 37 0.29 1.77 -8.34
C ILE A 37 -0.50 1.87 -7.03
N TYR A 38 -1.76 1.43 -7.06
CA TYR A 38 -2.68 1.54 -5.94
C TYR A 38 -3.54 0.27 -5.86
N ALA A 39 -3.30 -0.56 -4.84
CA ALA A 39 -3.93 -1.86 -4.71
C ALA A 39 -4.53 -2.04 -3.29
N PRO A 40 -5.87 -2.17 -3.16
CA PRO A 40 -6.87 -2.05 -4.23
C PRO A 40 -6.91 -0.63 -4.81
N ASN A 41 -7.43 -0.50 -6.03
CA ASN A 41 -7.49 0.77 -6.79
C ASN A 41 -8.61 1.71 -6.32
N PHE A 42 -9.14 1.49 -5.11
CA PHE A 42 -10.17 2.30 -4.47
C PHE A 42 -9.86 2.47 -2.98
N TYR A 43 -10.47 3.48 -2.35
CA TYR A 43 -10.33 3.70 -0.92
C TYR A 43 -11.24 2.75 -0.13
N SER A 44 -10.69 2.02 0.84
CA SER A 44 -11.40 1.05 1.67
C SER A 44 -10.72 0.87 3.03
N GLU A 45 -11.25 -0.01 3.87
CA GLU A 45 -10.70 -0.38 5.18
C GLU A 45 -9.36 -1.13 5.13
N TYR A 46 -8.80 -1.38 3.94
CA TYR A 46 -7.49 -1.99 3.78
C TYR A 46 -6.72 -1.44 2.58
N ARG A 47 -5.42 -1.71 2.56
CA ARG A 47 -4.53 -1.44 1.43
C ARG A 47 -3.36 -2.40 1.43
N TYR A 48 -3.14 -3.04 0.28
CA TYR A 48 -1.95 -3.87 0.07
C TYR A 48 -0.74 -3.00 -0.32
N ILE A 49 -0.91 -2.14 -1.33
CA ILE A 49 0.18 -1.36 -1.91
C ILE A 49 -0.28 0.07 -2.24
N LEU A 50 0.61 1.04 -1.99
CA LEU A 50 0.57 2.36 -2.62
C LEU A 50 1.98 2.77 -3.02
N GLY A 51 2.17 3.26 -4.23
CA GLY A 51 3.47 3.75 -4.68
C GLY A 51 3.42 4.39 -6.05
N THR A 52 4.59 4.73 -6.56
CA THR A 52 4.77 5.19 -7.94
C THR A 52 5.39 4.10 -8.80
N ARG A 53 5.14 4.16 -10.12
CA ARG A 53 5.74 3.23 -11.08
C ARG A 53 7.13 3.71 -11.49
N GLY A 54 8.05 2.77 -11.59
CA GLY A 54 9.43 2.98 -12.01
C GLY A 54 10.19 1.65 -12.06
N CYS A 55 11.43 1.69 -12.50
CA CYS A 55 12.27 0.50 -12.68
C CYS A 55 13.16 0.21 -11.45
N LYS A 56 13.36 1.20 -10.57
CA LYS A 56 14.23 1.11 -9.39
C LYS A 56 13.50 1.70 -8.17
N PRO A 57 12.49 1.00 -7.64
CA PRO A 57 11.74 1.49 -6.48
C PRO A 57 12.54 1.36 -5.19
N LEU A 58 12.42 2.36 -4.31
CA LEU A 58 12.65 2.16 -2.88
C LEU A 58 11.43 1.45 -2.28
N ILE A 59 11.64 0.28 -1.67
CA ILE A 59 10.57 -0.46 -0.99
C ILE A 59 10.54 0.00 0.47
N CYS A 60 9.41 0.54 0.92
CA CYS A 60 9.19 0.99 2.28
C CYS A 60 8.20 0.06 3.00
N ILE A 61 8.54 -0.33 4.22
CA ILE A 61 7.69 -1.13 5.12
C ILE A 61 7.22 -0.23 6.26
N GLY A 62 5.91 -0.06 6.40
CA GLY A 62 5.29 0.51 7.60
C GLY A 62 4.52 -0.53 8.42
N ILE A 63 3.87 -0.08 9.49
CA ILE A 63 3.04 -0.94 10.35
C ILE A 63 1.71 -1.25 9.69
N ASN A 64 0.94 -0.21 9.34
CA ASN A 64 -0.36 -0.30 8.73
C ASN A 64 -0.66 0.96 7.88
N PRO A 65 -1.46 0.84 6.82
CA PRO A 65 -1.81 2.00 6.00
C PRO A 65 -2.70 2.99 6.75
N SER A 66 -2.56 4.27 6.42
CA SER A 66 -3.43 5.35 6.89
C SER A 66 -4.18 5.97 5.70
N THR A 67 -4.21 7.29 5.62
CA THR A 67 -5.11 8.04 4.72
C THR A 67 -4.55 8.28 3.32
N ALA A 68 -3.26 8.01 3.09
CA ALA A 68 -2.65 8.30 1.79
C ALA A 68 -3.33 7.57 0.63
N ARG A 69 -3.37 8.24 -0.51
CA ARG A 69 -3.87 7.73 -1.79
C ARG A 69 -3.15 8.44 -2.94
N PRO A 70 -3.27 7.97 -4.19
CA PRO A 70 -2.71 8.66 -5.34
C PRO A 70 -3.05 10.17 -5.34
N GLY A 71 -2.05 11.01 -5.57
CA GLY A 71 -2.23 12.47 -5.58
C GLY A 71 -2.45 13.14 -4.21
N ALA A 72 -2.62 12.37 -3.13
CA ALA A 72 -2.82 12.89 -1.77
C ALA A 72 -2.04 12.05 -0.75
N LEU A 73 -0.72 12.26 -0.72
CA LEU A 73 0.18 11.60 0.23
C LEU A 73 0.09 12.21 1.64
N ASP A 74 0.19 11.36 2.65
CA ASP A 74 0.43 11.77 4.04
C ASP A 74 1.91 12.15 4.26
N ASN A 75 2.25 12.65 5.46
CA ASN A 75 3.61 13.13 5.75
C ASN A 75 4.66 12.02 5.70
N THR A 76 4.27 10.79 6.06
CA THR A 76 5.14 9.62 5.98
C THR A 76 5.48 9.35 4.52
N LEU A 77 4.48 9.24 3.64
CA LEU A 77 4.74 8.96 2.22
C LEU A 77 5.39 10.11 1.46
N LYS A 78 5.15 11.36 1.85
CA LYS A 78 5.94 12.51 1.35
C LYS A 78 7.42 12.37 1.71
N SER A 79 7.72 11.88 2.91
CA SER A 79 9.10 11.63 3.33
C SER A 79 9.72 10.46 2.58
N VAL A 80 8.95 9.38 2.37
CA VAL A 80 9.36 8.23 1.55
C VAL A 80 9.69 8.65 0.13
N GLU A 81 8.79 9.39 -0.54
CA GLU A 81 9.02 9.88 -1.90
C GLU A 81 10.29 10.75 -1.97
N ARG A 82 10.43 11.71 -1.05
CA ARG A 82 11.61 12.58 -0.99
C ARG A 82 12.90 11.79 -0.76
N ILE A 83 12.90 10.80 0.13
CA ILE A 83 14.08 9.97 0.43
C ILE A 83 14.41 9.07 -0.76
N ALA A 84 13.42 8.46 -1.40
CA ALA A 84 13.62 7.64 -2.60
C ALA A 84 14.30 8.46 -3.70
N LEU A 85 13.71 9.59 -4.10
CA LEU A 85 14.26 10.43 -5.15
C LEU A 85 15.63 11.00 -4.79
N GLY A 86 15.82 11.43 -3.54
CA GLY A 86 17.08 11.98 -3.05
C GLY A 86 18.24 10.98 -2.99
N ASN A 87 17.95 9.67 -3.02
CA ASN A 87 18.95 8.60 -2.97
C ASN A 87 19.06 7.81 -4.30
N GLY A 88 18.57 8.39 -5.40
CA GLY A 88 18.75 7.82 -6.74
C GLY A 88 17.86 6.62 -7.05
N PHE A 89 16.72 6.51 -6.37
CA PHE A 89 15.59 5.68 -6.79
C PHE A 89 14.68 6.50 -7.72
N ASP A 90 14.00 5.84 -8.65
CA ASP A 90 13.08 6.50 -9.60
C ASP A 90 11.61 6.46 -9.16
N SER A 91 11.33 5.67 -8.13
CA SER A 91 9.99 5.38 -7.64
C SER A 91 10.04 4.90 -6.19
N PHE A 92 8.88 4.76 -5.56
CA PHE A 92 8.75 4.12 -4.26
C PHE A 92 7.56 3.20 -4.22
N ILE A 93 7.63 2.18 -3.37
CA ILE A 93 6.52 1.29 -3.05
C ILE A 93 6.36 1.25 -1.54
N MET A 94 5.19 1.61 -1.03
CA MET A 94 4.84 1.45 0.37
C MET A 94 3.91 0.25 0.52
N PHE A 95 4.38 -0.73 1.28
CA PHE A 95 3.53 -1.80 1.81
C PHE A 95 3.67 -1.82 3.34
N ASN A 96 2.79 -2.57 4.01
CA ASN A 96 2.75 -2.58 5.47
C ASN A 96 2.75 -4.00 6.01
N VAL A 97 3.19 -4.16 7.26
CA VAL A 97 3.14 -5.44 7.99
C VAL A 97 1.71 -5.99 8.01
N TYR A 98 0.72 -5.11 8.19
CA TYR A 98 -0.70 -5.46 8.08
C TYR A 98 -1.46 -4.49 7.17
N ALA A 99 -2.43 -5.01 6.42
CA ALA A 99 -3.11 -4.27 5.37
C ALA A 99 -4.29 -3.42 5.88
N GLN A 100 -4.79 -3.62 7.10
CA GLN A 100 -5.92 -2.84 7.61
C GLN A 100 -5.56 -1.35 7.72
N ARG A 101 -6.42 -0.48 7.20
CA ARG A 101 -6.24 0.96 7.35
C ARG A 101 -6.66 1.41 8.73
N ALA A 102 -5.81 2.20 9.38
CA ALA A 102 -6.13 2.92 10.60
C ALA A 102 -5.10 4.05 10.80
N THR A 103 -5.53 5.22 11.24
CA THR A 103 -4.57 6.28 11.62
C THR A 103 -3.98 6.04 12.99
N SER A 104 -4.76 5.52 13.95
CA SER A 104 -4.25 5.05 15.23
C SER A 104 -4.13 3.52 15.22
N PRO A 105 -3.01 2.94 15.67
CA PRO A 105 -2.92 1.49 15.90
C PRO A 105 -3.97 0.97 16.89
N ASP A 106 -4.43 1.80 17.83
CA ASP A 106 -5.45 1.44 18.81
C ASP A 106 -6.83 1.17 18.16
N ASP A 107 -7.06 1.69 16.96
CA ASP A 107 -8.29 1.49 16.20
C ASP A 107 -8.24 0.21 15.33
N MET A 108 -7.09 -0.48 15.29
CA MET A 108 -6.94 -1.72 14.53
C MET A 108 -7.65 -2.90 15.22
N GLU A 109 -7.97 -3.92 14.43
CA GLU A 109 -8.50 -5.16 14.98
C GLU A 109 -7.49 -5.85 15.89
N LYS A 110 -7.94 -6.23 17.10
CA LYS A 110 -7.10 -6.96 18.07
C LYS A 110 -6.79 -8.39 17.65
N VAL A 111 -7.60 -8.95 16.75
CA VAL A 111 -7.44 -10.31 16.24
C VAL A 111 -7.25 -10.24 14.74
N CYS A 112 -6.10 -10.74 14.27
CA CYS A 112 -5.77 -10.81 12.86
C CYS A 112 -6.89 -11.47 12.04
N ASN A 113 -7.21 -10.86 10.90
CA ASN A 113 -8.04 -11.48 9.87
C ASN A 113 -7.11 -12.34 8.98
N PRO A 114 -7.22 -13.68 9.03
CA PRO A 114 -6.29 -14.57 8.33
C PRO A 114 -6.39 -14.44 6.81
N LEU A 115 -7.56 -14.10 6.26
CA LEU A 115 -7.73 -13.92 4.81
C LEU A 115 -7.03 -12.65 4.35
N LEU A 116 -7.25 -11.53 5.02
CA LEU A 116 -6.59 -10.26 4.72
C LEU A 116 -5.07 -10.38 4.86
N HIS A 117 -4.61 -11.06 5.91
CA HIS A 117 -3.18 -11.33 6.11
C HIS A 117 -2.59 -12.20 4.99
N GLY A 118 -3.30 -13.25 4.56
CA GLY A 118 -2.90 -14.10 3.46
C GLY A 118 -2.72 -13.34 2.14
N GLU A 119 -3.64 -12.42 1.83
CA GLU A 119 -3.52 -11.56 0.65
C GLU A 119 -2.38 -10.54 0.79
N ASN A 120 -2.18 -9.97 1.99
CA ASN A 120 -1.05 -9.06 2.23
C ASN A 120 0.32 -9.76 2.06
N LEU A 121 0.44 -11.04 2.45
CA LEU A 121 1.66 -11.82 2.21
C LEU A 121 1.94 -12.06 0.72
N LYS A 122 0.90 -12.15 -0.11
CA LYS A 122 1.07 -12.21 -1.58
C LYS A 122 1.57 -10.88 -2.11
N ALA A 123 1.05 -9.77 -1.60
CA ALA A 123 1.54 -8.44 -1.92
C ALA A 123 3.03 -8.30 -1.55
N PHE A 124 3.42 -8.78 -0.37
CA PHE A 124 4.82 -8.74 0.06
C PHE A 124 5.74 -9.52 -0.89
N ARG A 125 5.36 -10.74 -1.29
CA ARG A 125 6.12 -11.53 -2.29
C ARG A 125 6.24 -10.79 -3.62
N TYR A 126 5.17 -10.17 -4.09
CA TYR A 126 5.18 -9.40 -5.32
C TYR A 126 6.14 -8.22 -5.24
N VAL A 127 6.07 -7.41 -4.17
CA VAL A 127 6.92 -6.22 -4.01
C VAL A 127 8.40 -6.59 -3.99
N LEU A 128 8.76 -7.67 -3.30
CA LEU A 128 10.14 -8.15 -3.29
C LEU A 128 10.60 -8.71 -4.65
N SER A 129 9.67 -9.16 -5.50
CA SER A 129 10.01 -9.67 -6.84
C SER A 129 10.25 -8.58 -7.89
N LEU A 130 9.97 -7.31 -7.57
CA LEU A 130 10.15 -6.18 -8.50
C LEU A 130 11.61 -5.88 -8.83
N SER A 131 12.56 -6.39 -8.04
CA SER A 131 14.00 -6.22 -8.26
C SER A 131 14.74 -7.50 -7.87
N GLU A 132 15.82 -7.81 -8.58
CA GLU A 132 16.74 -8.88 -8.21
C GLU A 132 17.46 -8.59 -6.87
N HIS A 133 17.68 -7.30 -6.58
CA HIS A 133 18.34 -6.83 -5.36
C HIS A 133 17.50 -5.72 -4.71
N PRO A 134 16.37 -6.08 -4.07
CA PRO A 134 15.45 -5.10 -3.51
C PRO A 134 16.11 -4.33 -2.37
N VAL A 135 15.99 -2.99 -2.40
CA VAL A 135 16.37 -2.14 -1.27
C VAL A 135 15.14 -1.85 -0.45
N VAL A 136 15.19 -2.27 0.82
CA VAL A 136 14.07 -2.20 1.76
C VAL A 136 14.40 -1.26 2.90
N TRP A 137 13.50 -0.32 3.18
CA TRP A 137 13.54 0.56 4.34
C TRP A 137 12.35 0.26 5.26
N ALA A 138 12.64 -0.10 6.51
CA ALA A 138 11.63 -0.16 7.57
C ALA A 138 11.51 1.23 8.22
N ALA A 139 10.36 1.87 8.04
CA ALA A 139 10.08 3.26 8.45
C ALA A 139 9.23 3.35 9.72
#